data_AF-Q2C1R7-F1
#
_entry.id   AF-Q2C1R7-F1
#
_cell.length_a   1.000
_cell.length_b   1.000
_cell.length_c   1.000
_cell.angle_alpha   90.00
_cell.angle_beta   90.00
_cell.angle_gamma   90.00
#
_symmetry.space_group_name_H-M   'P 1'
#
loop_
_entity.id
_entity.type
_entity.pdbx_description
1 polymer ?
#
loop_
_entity_poly.entity_id
_entity_poly.type
_entity_poly.pdbx_seq_one_letter_code
_entity_poly.pdbx_strand_id
1 'polypeptide(L)'
;MKKLCLFVLISTILVGCGGGGGDSGGGSNTKATPLDLGNLTSDVKKQYAQVNYDTFLVITESALNCAKDLKVGETDNTCAVIDSGNHNEGLSIEDISGTLSVQKQSDKIQISTVKDIQFHAPLINQNTNNFKLNQNNIANKKEETNFITIPETNTQEMADSETESNSVFLCGTFTFTNDDGIKTVDAFEHEYRGLIYSHNTNTDESHFFESSSRMVGKNNTMFDWNTDDNGVIKPI
;
A
#
# COMPACT_ATOMS: atom_id res chain seq x y z
N MET A 1 44.66 -49.83 -9.38
CA MET A 1 43.74 -49.16 -10.33
C MET A 1 42.41 -48.89 -9.63
N LYS A 2 41.85 -47.68 -9.83
CA LYS A 2 40.54 -47.12 -9.39
C LYS A 2 40.50 -46.63 -7.93
N LYS A 3 40.79 -45.33 -7.72
CA LYS A 3 39.84 -44.19 -7.49
C LYS A 3 39.22 -44.26 -6.08
N LEU A 4 39.77 -43.59 -5.06
CA LEU A 4 39.74 -42.15 -4.75
C LEU A 4 38.30 -41.62 -4.61
N CYS A 5 37.87 -41.38 -3.36
CA CYS A 5 37.00 -40.27 -2.96
C CYS A 5 37.24 -39.93 -1.48
N LEU A 6 37.82 -38.75 -1.33
CA LEU A 6 38.06 -37.93 -0.15
C LEU A 6 36.72 -37.29 0.28
N PHE A 7 36.38 -37.27 1.58
CA PHE A 7 36.17 -36.08 2.45
C PHE A 7 34.84 -36.30 3.23
N VAL A 8 34.52 -35.77 4.40
CA VAL A 8 35.18 -34.94 5.43
C VAL A 8 34.44 -35.26 6.74
N LEU A 9 35.19 -35.26 7.84
CA LEU A 9 34.69 -35.44 9.19
C LEU A 9 33.61 -34.42 9.58
N ILE A 10 32.55 -34.93 10.19
CA ILE A 10 31.63 -34.20 11.05
C ILE A 10 32.33 -34.01 12.40
N SER A 11 32.50 -32.76 12.84
CA SER A 11 32.92 -32.42 14.21
C SER A 11 32.01 -31.32 14.77
N THR A 12 30.99 -31.77 15.51
CA THR A 12 30.63 -31.39 16.90
C THR A 12 31.65 -30.51 17.66
N ILE A 13 31.38 -29.58 18.60
CA ILE A 13 30.27 -29.01 19.42
C ILE A 13 30.85 -27.68 20.03
N LEU A 14 30.03 -26.71 20.46
CA LEU A 14 30.02 -26.08 21.82
C LEU A 14 29.23 -24.75 21.84
N VAL A 15 28.06 -24.70 22.49
CA VAL A 15 27.77 -24.40 23.93
C VAL A 15 27.57 -22.90 24.19
N GLY A 16 26.37 -22.60 24.66
CA GLY A 16 25.98 -21.37 25.35
C GLY A 16 24.70 -21.62 26.14
N CYS A 17 24.85 -22.26 27.30
CA CYS A 17 23.82 -22.46 28.31
C CYS A 17 23.97 -21.40 29.42
N GLY A 18 22.84 -20.87 29.88
CA GLY A 18 22.65 -19.97 31.02
C GLY A 18 21.38 -19.15 30.75
N GLY A 19 20.17 -19.56 31.15
CA GLY A 19 19.74 -19.89 32.52
C GLY A 19 19.50 -18.57 33.26
N GLY A 20 18.32 -18.19 33.74
CA GLY A 20 16.99 -18.76 33.85
C GLY A 20 16.23 -17.86 34.83
N GLY A 21 14.91 -17.70 34.66
CA GLY A 21 14.03 -17.11 35.68
C GLY A 21 13.04 -16.08 35.15
N GLY A 22 11.77 -16.28 35.50
CA GLY A 22 10.78 -15.20 35.56
C GLY A 22 9.73 -15.21 34.46
N ASP A 23 8.72 -16.03 34.68
CA ASP A 23 7.38 -15.95 34.09
C ASP A 23 6.87 -14.50 34.00
N SER A 24 6.53 -14.03 32.79
CA SER A 24 5.71 -12.82 32.54
C SER A 24 5.36 -12.73 31.05
N GLY A 25 4.12 -13.06 30.73
CA GLY A 25 3.46 -12.58 29.51
C GLY A 25 3.24 -13.65 28.45
N GLY A 26 2.11 -14.36 28.57
CA GLY A 26 1.49 -15.03 27.45
C GLY A 26 1.16 -14.01 26.36
N GLY A 27 2.02 -13.94 25.35
CA GLY A 27 1.75 -13.34 24.07
C GLY A 27 2.28 -14.30 23.04
N SER A 28 1.38 -14.96 22.32
CA SER A 28 1.76 -15.66 21.09
C SER A 28 2.43 -14.60 20.20
N ASN A 29 3.75 -14.64 20.06
CA ASN A 29 4.45 -13.87 19.05
C ASN A 29 4.08 -14.50 17.70
N THR A 30 2.86 -14.25 17.22
CA THR A 30 2.42 -14.62 15.88
C THR A 30 3.28 -13.87 14.88
N LYS A 31 4.37 -14.51 14.46
CA LYS A 31 5.31 -13.95 13.49
C LYS A 31 4.54 -13.65 12.20
N ALA A 32 4.61 -12.41 11.73
CA ALA A 32 4.09 -12.03 10.42
C ALA A 32 4.80 -12.83 9.32
N THR A 33 4.03 -13.38 8.38
CA THR A 33 4.54 -14.17 7.26
C THR A 33 4.02 -13.61 5.93
N PRO A 34 4.83 -13.55 4.87
CA PRO A 34 4.33 -13.09 3.57
C PRO A 34 3.17 -13.96 3.07
N LEU A 35 2.16 -13.31 2.51
CA LEU A 35 0.99 -13.95 1.91
C LEU A 35 1.40 -14.78 0.69
N ASP A 36 0.92 -16.01 0.61
CA ASP A 36 1.23 -16.92 -0.50
C ASP A 36 0.31 -16.66 -1.69
N LEU A 37 0.57 -15.56 -2.41
CA LEU A 37 -0.23 -15.14 -3.56
C LEU A 37 -0.37 -16.22 -4.64
N GLY A 38 0.62 -17.12 -4.76
CA GLY A 38 0.60 -18.23 -5.71
C GLY A 38 -0.50 -19.26 -5.44
N ASN A 39 -0.90 -19.40 -4.17
CA ASN A 39 -1.93 -20.36 -3.73
C ASN A 39 -3.34 -19.77 -3.63
N LEU A 40 -3.50 -18.46 -3.90
CA LEU A 40 -4.82 -17.82 -3.89
C LEU A 40 -5.57 -18.07 -5.20
N THR A 41 -6.90 -18.23 -5.10
CA THR A 41 -7.78 -18.28 -6.26
C THR A 41 -7.84 -16.90 -6.93
N SER A 42 -8.31 -16.87 -8.19
CA SER A 42 -8.46 -15.60 -8.92
C SER A 42 -9.42 -14.63 -8.24
N ASP A 43 -10.51 -15.12 -7.64
CA ASP A 43 -11.48 -14.26 -6.96
C ASP A 43 -10.90 -13.65 -5.68
N VAL A 44 -10.13 -14.43 -4.91
CA VAL A 44 -9.44 -13.91 -3.72
C VAL A 44 -8.38 -12.88 -4.12
N LYS A 45 -7.64 -13.10 -5.21
CA LYS A 45 -6.69 -12.11 -5.73
C LYS A 45 -7.37 -10.79 -6.11
N LYS A 46 -8.54 -10.85 -6.74
CA LYS A 46 -9.35 -9.65 -7.03
C LYS A 46 -9.76 -8.89 -5.77
N GLN A 47 -10.13 -9.59 -4.69
CA GLN A 47 -10.45 -8.94 -3.41
C GLN A 47 -9.23 -8.20 -2.84
N TYR A 48 -8.04 -8.79 -2.88
CA TYR A 48 -6.81 -8.09 -2.47
C TYR A 48 -6.50 -6.89 -3.38
N ALA A 49 -6.77 -6.98 -4.69
CA ALA A 49 -6.61 -5.84 -5.61
C ALA A 49 -7.55 -4.69 -5.25
N GLN A 50 -8.81 -5.00 -4.94
CA GLN A 50 -9.80 -4.00 -4.52
C GLN A 50 -9.38 -3.31 -3.23
N VAL A 51 -8.93 -4.07 -2.22
CA VAL A 51 -8.41 -3.48 -0.97
C VAL A 51 -7.21 -2.57 -1.22
N ASN A 52 -6.31 -2.94 -2.15
CA ASN A 52 -5.18 -2.10 -2.55
C ASN A 52 -5.65 -0.78 -3.18
N TYR A 53 -6.52 -0.88 -4.18
CA TYR A 53 -7.13 0.26 -4.85
C TYR A 53 -7.82 1.20 -3.86
N ASP A 54 -8.73 0.68 -3.03
CA ASP A 54 -9.54 1.47 -2.10
C ASP A 54 -8.64 2.18 -1.08
N THR A 55 -7.66 1.47 -0.52
CA THR A 55 -6.72 2.04 0.45
C THR A 55 -5.90 3.17 -0.18
N PHE A 56 -5.41 2.97 -1.41
CA PHE A 56 -4.63 3.99 -2.11
C PHE A 56 -5.49 5.19 -2.49
N LEU A 57 -6.77 4.98 -2.83
CA LEU A 57 -7.70 6.04 -3.18
C LEU A 57 -7.95 6.93 -1.96
N VAL A 58 -8.32 6.36 -0.82
CA VAL A 58 -8.59 7.10 0.42
C VAL A 58 -7.35 7.86 0.91
N ILE A 59 -6.15 7.26 0.81
CA ILE A 59 -4.88 7.95 1.12
C ILE A 59 -4.69 9.17 0.22
N THR A 60 -4.94 9.01 -1.08
CA THR A 60 -4.77 10.06 -2.08
C THR A 60 -5.70 11.23 -1.80
N GLU A 61 -6.98 10.96 -1.59
CA GLU A 61 -7.99 11.97 -1.27
C GLU A 61 -7.68 12.70 0.03
N SER A 62 -7.34 11.95 1.09
CA SER A 62 -6.97 12.52 2.39
C SER A 62 -5.75 13.43 2.28
N ALA A 63 -4.75 13.05 1.48
CA ALA A 63 -3.54 13.84 1.26
C ALA A 63 -3.82 15.09 0.42
N LEU A 64 -4.58 14.97 -0.67
CA LEU A 64 -4.98 16.11 -1.51
C LEU A 64 -5.80 17.11 -0.72
N ASN A 65 -6.81 16.65 0.03
CA ASN A 65 -7.64 17.50 0.86
C ASN A 65 -6.82 18.23 1.93
N CYS A 66 -5.91 17.51 2.62
CA CYS A 66 -5.00 18.14 3.57
C CYS A 66 -4.12 19.20 2.91
N ALA A 67 -3.61 18.95 1.70
CA ALA A 67 -2.67 19.84 1.03
C ALA A 67 -3.31 21.13 0.46
N LYS A 68 -4.66 21.21 0.37
CA LYS A 68 -5.37 22.42 -0.10
C LYS A 68 -5.00 23.64 0.73
N ASP A 69 -4.95 23.49 2.05
CA ASP A 69 -4.72 24.59 2.98
C ASP A 69 -3.23 24.84 3.31
N LEU A 70 -2.34 23.96 2.84
CA LEU A 70 -0.91 24.05 3.14
C LEU A 70 -0.19 25.03 2.21
N LYS A 71 0.77 25.75 2.78
CA LYS A 71 1.74 26.53 2.00
C LYS A 71 2.88 25.63 1.53
N VAL A 72 3.45 25.97 0.38
CA VAL A 72 4.66 25.29 -0.12
C VAL A 72 5.78 25.44 0.91
N GLY A 73 6.43 24.33 1.25
CA GLY A 73 7.52 24.28 2.23
C GLY A 73 7.07 24.15 3.69
N GLU A 74 5.77 24.14 3.96
CA GLU A 74 5.24 23.87 5.31
C GLU A 74 5.46 22.39 5.67
N THR A 75 6.13 22.14 6.80
CA THR A 75 6.48 20.81 7.31
C THR A 75 5.57 20.41 8.47
N ASP A 76 5.59 19.12 8.83
CA ASP A 76 4.95 18.58 10.03
C ASP A 76 3.41 18.67 10.07
N ASN A 77 2.78 18.86 8.92
CA ASN A 77 1.33 18.79 8.81
C ASN A 77 0.88 17.35 8.89
N THR A 78 0.00 17.06 9.83
CA THR A 78 -0.61 15.74 9.97
C THR A 78 -2.09 15.81 9.66
N CYS A 79 -2.58 14.88 8.84
CA CYS A 79 -4.01 14.72 8.59
C CYS A 79 -4.49 13.32 8.95
N ALA A 80 -5.76 13.24 9.30
CA ALA A 80 -6.44 11.97 9.44
C ALA A 80 -6.62 11.33 8.06
N VAL A 81 -6.43 10.01 7.98
CA VAL A 81 -6.94 9.22 6.86
C VAL A 81 -8.38 8.88 7.20
N ILE A 82 -9.32 9.36 6.39
CA ILE A 82 -10.74 9.10 6.55
C ILE A 82 -11.34 8.90 5.17
N ASP A 83 -12.34 8.02 5.09
CA ASP A 83 -13.22 7.99 3.94
C ASP A 83 -14.17 9.19 4.00
N SER A 84 -14.00 10.14 3.08
CA SER A 84 -14.86 11.31 2.93
C SER A 84 -15.36 11.51 1.50
N GLY A 85 -15.05 10.58 0.60
CA GLY A 85 -15.32 10.70 -0.83
C GLY A 85 -16.64 10.09 -1.26
N ASN A 86 -17.12 10.48 -2.44
CA ASN A 86 -18.19 9.77 -3.14
C ASN A 86 -17.57 8.75 -4.10
N HIS A 87 -17.78 7.45 -3.82
CA HIS A 87 -17.19 6.36 -4.60
C HIS A 87 -18.28 5.68 -5.43
N ASN A 88 -18.20 5.76 -6.76
CA ASN A 88 -19.25 5.29 -7.68
C ASN A 88 -19.68 3.82 -7.45
N GLU A 89 -18.72 2.96 -7.13
CA GLU A 89 -18.95 1.53 -6.86
C GLU A 89 -18.90 1.17 -5.37
N GLY A 90 -18.77 2.17 -4.49
CA GLY A 90 -18.47 1.98 -3.06
C GLY A 90 -17.06 1.45 -2.82
N LEU A 91 -16.64 1.42 -1.55
CA LEU A 91 -15.39 0.79 -1.12
C LEU A 91 -15.66 -0.63 -0.64
N SER A 92 -14.70 -1.54 -0.86
CA SER A 92 -14.69 -2.89 -0.28
C SER A 92 -14.09 -2.94 1.14
N ILE A 93 -13.56 -1.80 1.60
CA ILE A 93 -13.04 -1.60 2.95
C ILE A 93 -13.99 -0.75 3.79
N GLU A 94 -13.93 -0.93 5.11
CA GLU A 94 -14.78 -0.25 6.09
C GLU A 94 -13.92 0.32 7.24
N ASP A 95 -14.45 1.31 7.96
CA ASP A 95 -13.83 1.93 9.15
C ASP A 95 -12.37 2.36 8.97
N ILE A 96 -12.02 2.81 7.76
CA ILE A 96 -10.65 3.23 7.46
C ILE A 96 -10.26 4.45 8.30
N SER A 97 -9.15 4.32 9.02
CA SER A 97 -8.62 5.39 9.89
C SER A 97 -7.11 5.34 9.97
N GLY A 98 -6.45 6.49 10.14
CA GLY A 98 -5.00 6.55 10.23
C GLY A 98 -4.50 7.97 10.36
N THR A 99 -3.19 8.15 10.27
CA THR A 99 -2.61 9.50 10.24
C THR A 99 -1.46 9.57 9.26
N LEU A 100 -1.55 10.51 8.33
CA LEU A 100 -0.48 10.84 7.38
C LEU A 100 0.24 12.10 7.84
N SER A 101 1.52 12.19 7.51
CA SER A 101 2.21 13.47 7.39
C SER A 101 2.23 13.86 5.92
N VAL A 102 1.86 15.11 5.66
CA VAL A 102 1.74 15.70 4.33
C VAL A 102 2.65 16.91 4.23
N GLN A 103 3.49 16.96 3.20
CA GLN A 103 4.33 18.12 2.92
C GLN A 103 4.10 18.57 1.48
N LYS A 104 3.66 19.81 1.32
CA LYS A 104 3.46 20.43 0.00
C LYS A 104 4.76 21.02 -0.52
N GLN A 105 5.19 20.56 -1.69
CA GLN A 105 6.29 21.12 -2.47
C GLN A 105 5.72 21.87 -3.68
N SER A 106 6.59 22.47 -4.50
CA SER A 106 6.17 23.25 -5.68
C SER A 106 5.45 22.41 -6.74
N ASP A 107 5.86 21.15 -6.89
CA ASP A 107 5.52 20.25 -7.99
C ASP A 107 4.89 18.94 -7.49
N LYS A 108 4.84 18.74 -6.17
CA LYS A 108 4.33 17.50 -5.57
C LYS A 108 3.89 17.66 -4.11
N ILE A 109 3.15 16.67 -3.65
CA ILE A 109 2.79 16.46 -2.26
C ILE A 109 3.50 15.19 -1.79
N GLN A 110 4.38 15.31 -0.80
CA GLN A 110 5.02 14.16 -0.14
C GLN A 110 4.12 13.63 0.98
N ILE A 111 4.06 12.31 1.10
CA ILE A 111 3.18 11.61 2.02
C ILE A 111 3.99 10.57 2.79
N SER A 112 3.77 10.51 4.10
CA SER A 112 4.28 9.40 4.92
C SER A 112 3.29 9.00 5.99
N THR A 113 3.35 7.74 6.43
CA THR A 113 2.49 7.25 7.52
C THR A 113 3.06 7.66 8.88
N VAL A 114 2.28 8.39 9.67
CA VAL A 114 2.57 8.72 11.08
C VAL A 114 1.97 7.65 12.00
N LYS A 115 0.70 7.30 11.76
CA LYS A 115 0.00 6.18 12.40
C LYS A 115 -0.51 5.25 11.31
N ASP A 116 -0.19 3.96 11.44
CA ASP A 116 -0.63 2.91 10.52
C ASP A 116 -2.13 3.03 10.24
N ILE A 117 -2.48 2.84 8.97
CA ILE A 117 -3.85 2.96 8.46
C ILE A 117 -4.55 1.66 8.77
N GLN A 118 -5.59 1.72 9.59
CA GLN A 118 -6.37 0.58 10.01
C GLN A 118 -7.68 0.55 9.21
N PHE A 119 -8.13 -0.64 8.83
CA PHE A 119 -9.37 -0.83 8.10
C PHE A 119 -9.91 -2.26 8.28
N HIS A 120 -11.20 -2.45 8.02
CA HIS A 120 -11.82 -3.76 7.88
C HIS A 120 -11.97 -4.09 6.39
N ALA A 121 -11.78 -5.36 6.03
CA ALA A 121 -11.96 -5.85 4.66
C ALA A 121 -12.77 -7.15 4.69
N PRO A 122 -14.11 -7.07 4.87
CA PRO A 122 -14.96 -8.22 5.20
C PRO A 122 -14.90 -9.38 4.18
N LEU A 123 -14.55 -9.07 2.93
CA LEU A 123 -14.40 -10.06 1.86
C LEU A 123 -13.11 -10.89 1.98
N ILE A 124 -12.11 -10.41 2.74
CA ILE A 124 -10.83 -11.09 2.97
C ILE A 124 -10.81 -11.74 4.36
N ASN A 125 -11.13 -10.97 5.41
CA ASN A 125 -11.23 -11.44 6.79
C ASN A 125 -12.13 -10.50 7.62
N GLN A 126 -12.49 -10.92 8.84
CA GLN A 126 -13.32 -10.13 9.75
C GLN A 126 -12.50 -9.30 10.77
N ASN A 127 -11.17 -9.37 10.71
CA ASN A 127 -10.30 -8.70 11.67
C ASN A 127 -9.88 -7.32 11.17
N THR A 128 -9.36 -6.51 12.09
CA THR A 128 -8.71 -5.25 11.72
C THR A 128 -7.38 -5.53 11.00
N ASN A 129 -7.24 -4.92 9.84
CA ASN A 129 -6.05 -4.96 8.99
C ASN A 129 -5.32 -3.62 9.10
N ASN A 130 -4.03 -3.62 8.76
CA ASN A 130 -3.22 -2.40 8.76
C ASN A 130 -2.52 -2.21 7.42
N PHE A 131 -2.29 -0.96 7.04
CA PHE A 131 -1.45 -0.56 5.92
C PHE A 131 -0.48 0.53 6.37
N LYS A 132 0.75 0.45 5.86
CA LYS A 132 1.79 1.43 6.14
C LYS A 132 2.54 1.76 4.85
N LEU A 133 2.72 3.05 4.58
CA LEU A 133 3.58 3.51 3.49
C LEU A 133 5.03 3.19 3.82
N ASN A 134 5.74 2.63 2.83
CA ASN A 134 7.13 2.24 2.98
C ASN A 134 8.06 3.41 2.72
N GLN A 135 9.02 3.64 3.62
CA GLN A 135 10.02 4.70 3.44
C GLN A 135 10.95 4.44 2.26
N ASN A 136 11.14 3.16 1.91
CA ASN A 136 11.97 2.74 0.78
C ASN A 136 11.10 2.16 -0.31
N ASN A 137 11.50 2.39 -1.57
CA ASN A 137 10.85 1.75 -2.69
C ASN A 137 11.17 0.25 -2.73
N ILE A 138 10.14 -0.59 -2.80
CA ILE A 138 10.29 -2.05 -2.92
C ILE A 138 10.47 -2.46 -4.40
N ALA A 139 10.02 -1.63 -5.34
CA ALA A 139 10.36 -1.75 -6.74
C ALA A 139 11.79 -1.22 -6.95
N ASN A 140 12.68 -2.09 -7.43
CA ASN A 140 14.12 -1.85 -7.64
C ASN A 140 14.50 -0.69 -8.58
N LYS A 141 13.60 0.24 -8.95
CA LYS A 141 13.83 1.18 -10.06
C LYS A 141 13.25 2.60 -9.95
N LYS A 142 12.53 3.02 -8.91
CA LYS A 142 12.23 4.46 -8.72
C LYS A 142 13.04 5.04 -7.55
N GLU A 143 13.55 6.25 -7.77
CA GLU A 143 14.34 6.98 -6.78
C GLU A 143 13.49 7.53 -5.63
N GLU A 144 12.17 7.68 -5.85
CA GLU A 144 11.24 8.25 -4.89
C GLU A 144 9.88 7.52 -4.93
N THR A 145 9.19 7.48 -3.79
CA THR A 145 7.85 6.89 -3.61
C THR A 145 7.06 7.74 -2.62
N ASN A 146 5.75 7.53 -2.58
CA ASN A 146 4.78 8.15 -1.67
C ASN A 146 4.59 9.65 -1.92
N PHE A 147 4.30 10.00 -3.17
CA PHE A 147 4.01 11.36 -3.56
C PHE A 147 2.89 11.44 -4.60
N ILE A 148 2.27 12.63 -4.67
CA ILE A 148 1.29 13.00 -5.69
C ILE A 148 1.88 14.18 -6.45
N THR A 149 1.94 14.10 -7.78
CA THR A 149 2.36 15.25 -8.59
C THR A 149 1.28 16.31 -8.62
N ILE A 150 1.65 17.57 -8.41
CA ILE A 150 0.75 18.70 -8.64
C ILE A 150 0.99 19.17 -10.08
N PRO A 151 -0.05 19.26 -10.94
CA PRO A 151 0.11 19.82 -12.27
C PRO A 151 0.72 21.22 -12.20
N GLU A 152 1.72 21.52 -13.05
CA GLU A 152 2.26 22.88 -13.12
C GLU A 152 1.12 23.85 -13.48
N THR A 153 1.00 24.95 -12.75
CA THR A 153 -0.04 26.00 -12.91
C THR A 153 -0.08 26.67 -14.28
N ASN A 154 0.72 26.23 -15.24
CA ASN A 154 0.86 26.79 -16.58
C ASN A 154 0.06 26.02 -17.65
N THR A 155 -0.62 24.92 -17.27
CA THR A 155 -1.60 24.23 -18.13
C THR A 155 -3.05 24.44 -17.68
N GLN A 156 -3.28 25.31 -16.69
CA GLN A 156 -4.61 25.73 -16.24
C GLN A 156 -4.99 27.11 -16.78
N GLU A 157 -4.65 27.42 -18.04
CA GLU A 157 -5.61 28.17 -18.85
C GLU A 157 -6.68 27.18 -19.29
N MET A 158 -7.73 27.01 -18.47
CA MET A 158 -9.12 26.66 -18.84
C MET A 158 -9.91 26.45 -17.54
N ALA A 159 -10.56 27.53 -17.13
CA ALA A 159 -11.49 27.58 -16.00
C ALA A 159 -12.84 26.88 -16.32
N ASP A 160 -12.83 25.68 -16.92
CA ASP A 160 -14.05 24.96 -17.34
C ASP A 160 -13.91 23.40 -17.35
N SER A 161 -12.83 22.81 -16.83
CA SER A 161 -12.74 21.33 -16.72
C SER A 161 -13.45 20.85 -15.45
N GLU A 162 -14.49 20.05 -15.60
CA GLU A 162 -15.23 19.40 -14.48
C GLU A 162 -14.44 18.25 -13.84
N THR A 163 -13.20 18.02 -14.27
CA THR A 163 -12.35 16.90 -13.82
C THR A 163 -10.93 17.38 -13.54
N GLU A 164 -10.44 17.03 -12.36
CA GLU A 164 -9.05 17.19 -11.93
C GLU A 164 -8.33 15.85 -12.00
N SER A 165 -7.07 15.83 -12.44
CA SER A 165 -6.28 14.60 -12.49
C SER A 165 -4.85 14.78 -11.98
N ASN A 166 -4.37 13.79 -11.24
CA ASN A 166 -3.04 13.77 -10.63
C ASN A 166 -2.37 12.41 -10.82
N SER A 167 -1.04 12.40 -11.01
CA SER A 167 -0.27 11.15 -10.94
C SER A 167 0.13 10.85 -9.50
N VAL A 168 -0.13 9.62 -9.08
CA VAL A 168 0.01 9.14 -7.70
C VAL A 168 1.00 7.99 -7.64
N PHE A 169 1.96 8.09 -6.72
CA PHE A 169 3.04 7.12 -6.55
C PHE A 169 3.03 6.68 -5.10
N LEU A 170 2.46 5.51 -4.80
CA LEU A 170 2.32 4.99 -3.43
C LEU A 170 2.90 3.58 -3.36
N CYS A 171 3.73 3.35 -2.34
CA CYS A 171 4.22 2.03 -1.99
C CYS A 171 4.03 1.78 -0.50
N GLY A 172 3.56 0.60 -0.14
CA GLY A 172 3.39 0.24 1.25
C GLY A 172 3.24 -1.25 1.48
N THR A 173 3.11 -1.61 2.75
CA THR A 173 2.91 -2.98 3.20
C THR A 173 1.57 -3.09 3.87
N PHE A 174 0.74 -4.01 3.38
CA PHE A 174 -0.45 -4.47 4.05
C PHE A 174 -0.10 -5.55 5.07
N THR A 175 -0.75 -5.50 6.23
CA THR A 175 -0.69 -6.49 7.30
C THR A 175 -2.10 -6.96 7.59
N PHE A 176 -2.42 -8.18 7.17
CA PHE A 176 -3.69 -8.84 7.39
C PHE A 176 -3.62 -9.74 8.61
N THR A 177 -4.52 -9.53 9.57
CA THR A 177 -4.60 -10.40 10.75
C THR A 177 -5.65 -11.46 10.48
N ASN A 178 -5.28 -12.73 10.36
CA ASN A 178 -6.22 -13.83 10.17
C ASN A 178 -6.17 -14.78 11.37
N ASP A 179 -7.15 -15.68 11.47
CA ASP A 179 -7.17 -16.73 12.50
C ASP A 179 -5.91 -17.62 12.45
N ASP A 180 -5.36 -17.82 11.24
CA ASP A 180 -4.12 -18.57 10.98
C ASP A 180 -2.83 -17.74 11.20
N GLY A 181 -2.96 -16.55 11.80
CA GLY A 181 -1.86 -15.63 12.10
C GLY A 181 -1.77 -14.43 11.15
N ILE A 182 -0.65 -13.71 11.24
CA ILE A 182 -0.45 -12.43 10.55
C ILE A 182 0.16 -12.67 9.16
N LYS A 183 -0.46 -12.10 8.12
CA LYS A 183 -0.02 -12.15 6.72
C LYS A 183 0.39 -10.78 6.20
N THR A 184 1.46 -10.69 5.42
CA THR A 184 1.90 -9.42 4.82
C THR A 184 1.96 -9.50 3.30
N VAL A 185 1.65 -8.39 2.63
CA VAL A 185 1.82 -8.23 1.19
C VAL A 185 2.25 -6.80 0.91
N ASP A 186 3.26 -6.65 0.08
CA ASP A 186 3.73 -5.33 -0.36
C ASP A 186 2.97 -4.91 -1.60
N ALA A 187 2.71 -3.61 -1.73
CA ALA A 187 1.95 -3.02 -2.82
C ALA A 187 2.68 -1.79 -3.36
N PHE A 188 2.71 -1.66 -4.68
CA PHE A 188 3.28 -0.51 -5.39
C PHE A 188 2.76 -0.45 -6.82
N GLU A 189 2.88 0.70 -7.48
CA GLU A 189 2.50 0.83 -8.89
C GLU A 189 3.31 -0.09 -9.81
N HIS A 190 2.63 -0.72 -10.78
CA HIS A 190 3.23 -1.79 -11.59
C HIS A 190 4.35 -1.28 -12.52
N GLU A 191 4.24 -0.02 -12.98
CA GLU A 191 5.14 0.60 -13.97
C GLU A 191 5.64 2.00 -13.56
N TYR A 192 6.41 2.64 -14.44
CA TYR A 192 6.99 3.97 -14.18
C TYR A 192 5.96 5.11 -14.16
N ARG A 193 4.82 4.92 -14.80
CA ARG A 193 3.71 5.89 -14.82
C ARG A 193 2.91 5.65 -13.55
N GLY A 194 2.80 6.65 -12.67
CA GLY A 194 2.02 6.53 -11.44
C GLY A 194 0.55 6.18 -11.71
N LEU A 195 -0.20 5.86 -10.67
CA LEU A 195 -1.65 5.71 -10.78
C LEU A 195 -2.27 7.06 -11.15
N ILE A 196 -3.26 7.06 -12.02
CA ILE A 196 -3.90 8.26 -12.53
C ILE A 196 -5.19 8.48 -11.74
N TYR A 197 -5.11 9.35 -10.73
CA TYR A 197 -6.26 9.79 -9.97
C TYR A 197 -7.09 10.75 -10.81
N SER A 198 -8.41 10.58 -10.79
CA SER A 198 -9.41 11.47 -11.37
C SER A 198 -10.40 11.87 -10.29
N HIS A 199 -10.80 13.14 -10.27
CA HIS A 199 -11.85 13.65 -9.42
C HIS A 199 -12.79 14.55 -10.22
N ASN A 200 -14.07 14.18 -10.29
CA ASN A 200 -15.10 14.96 -10.92
C ASN A 200 -15.67 15.97 -9.92
N THR A 201 -15.46 17.26 -10.18
CA THR A 201 -15.86 18.34 -9.26
C THR A 201 -17.37 18.59 -9.23
N ASN A 202 -18.13 18.06 -10.20
CA ASN A 202 -19.59 18.18 -10.24
C ASN A 202 -20.29 17.07 -9.47
N THR A 203 -19.79 15.83 -9.56
CA THR A 203 -20.38 14.66 -8.90
C THR A 203 -19.69 14.31 -7.59
N ASP A 204 -18.56 14.97 -7.29
CA ASP A 204 -17.64 14.69 -6.17
C ASP A 204 -17.06 13.26 -6.23
N GLU A 205 -17.12 12.63 -7.42
CA GLU A 205 -16.71 11.25 -7.63
C GLU A 205 -15.22 11.17 -7.93
N SER A 206 -14.52 10.27 -7.23
CA SER A 206 -13.10 9.99 -7.47
C SER A 206 -12.84 8.54 -7.84
N HIS A 207 -11.86 8.29 -8.70
CA HIS A 207 -11.39 6.94 -9.01
C HIS A 207 -9.97 6.97 -9.61
N PHE A 208 -9.32 5.80 -9.68
CA PHE A 208 -8.13 5.63 -10.52
C PHE A 208 -8.50 5.02 -11.87
N PHE A 209 -8.20 5.68 -12.98
CA PHE A 209 -8.44 5.16 -14.33
C PHE A 209 -7.13 4.82 -15.03
N GLU A 210 -7.17 3.91 -16.00
CA GLU A 210 -6.00 3.46 -16.79
C GLU A 210 -4.75 3.15 -15.94
N SER A 211 -4.96 2.71 -14.70
CA SER A 211 -3.91 2.58 -13.69
C SER A 211 -3.48 1.14 -13.57
N SER A 212 -2.25 0.89 -13.09
CA SER A 212 -1.78 -0.47 -12.85
C SER A 212 -0.93 -0.54 -11.59
N SER A 213 -1.18 -1.54 -10.76
CA SER A 213 -0.49 -1.77 -9.49
C SER A 213 -0.13 -3.24 -9.34
N ARG A 214 0.86 -3.49 -8.51
CA ARG A 214 1.49 -4.79 -8.27
C ARG A 214 1.48 -5.07 -6.79
N MET A 215 1.12 -6.31 -6.46
CA MET A 215 1.27 -6.87 -5.12
C MET A 215 2.34 -7.95 -5.10
N VAL A 216 3.17 -7.95 -4.06
CA VAL A 216 4.29 -8.88 -3.88
C VAL A 216 4.16 -9.61 -2.55
N GLY A 217 4.14 -10.93 -2.64
CA GLY A 217 4.00 -11.82 -1.49
C GLY A 217 5.20 -12.75 -1.31
N LYS A 218 4.92 -13.91 -0.74
CA LYS A 218 5.90 -14.97 -0.47
C LYS A 218 6.67 -15.36 -1.72
N ASN A 219 7.97 -15.62 -1.54
CA ASN A 219 8.91 -16.00 -2.60
C ASN A 219 8.97 -15.02 -3.78
N ASN A 220 8.66 -13.73 -3.55
CA ASN A 220 8.53 -12.70 -4.58
C ASN A 220 7.49 -13.04 -5.65
N THR A 221 6.47 -13.82 -5.29
CA THR A 221 5.32 -14.04 -6.19
C THR A 221 4.61 -12.70 -6.37
N MET A 222 4.36 -12.33 -7.63
CA MET A 222 3.74 -11.07 -8.00
C MET A 222 2.33 -11.31 -8.54
N PHE A 223 1.45 -10.35 -8.31
CA PHE A 223 0.14 -10.29 -8.92
C PHE A 223 -0.16 -8.83 -9.26
N ASP A 224 -0.52 -8.62 -10.53
CA ASP A 224 -0.77 -7.29 -11.08
C ASP A 224 -2.27 -7.11 -11.32
N TRP A 225 -2.75 -5.89 -11.13
CA TRP A 225 -4.10 -5.48 -11.47
C TRP A 225 -4.06 -4.14 -12.18
N ASN A 226 -5.05 -3.90 -13.04
CA ASN A 226 -5.27 -2.61 -13.68
C ASN A 226 -6.71 -2.13 -13.50
N THR A 227 -6.95 -0.87 -13.85
CA THR A 227 -8.30 -0.32 -13.98
C THR A 227 -8.60 -0.01 -15.44
N ASP A 228 -9.87 -0.07 -15.81
CA ASP A 228 -10.31 0.47 -17.10
C ASP A 228 -10.64 1.97 -17.00
N ASP A 229 -11.17 2.50 -18.10
CA ASP A 229 -11.49 3.92 -18.26
C ASP A 229 -12.55 4.42 -17.25
N ASN A 230 -13.32 3.52 -16.63
CA ASN A 230 -14.32 3.84 -15.59
C ASN A 230 -13.81 3.55 -14.18
N GLY A 231 -12.54 3.17 -14.03
CA GLY A 231 -11.97 2.81 -12.74
C GLY A 231 -12.28 1.39 -12.26
N VAL A 232 -12.89 0.53 -13.10
CA VAL A 232 -13.23 -0.84 -12.72
C VAL A 232 -11.98 -1.71 -12.73
N ILE A 233 -11.70 -2.40 -11.62
CA ILE A 233 -10.53 -3.26 -11.48
C ILE A 233 -10.65 -4.51 -12.34
N LYS A 234 -9.59 -4.78 -13.11
CA LYS A 234 -9.40 -6.00 -13.88
C LYS A 234 -8.08 -6.64 -13.43
N PRO A 235 -8.08 -7.93 -13.05
CA PRO A 235 -6.82 -8.65 -12.84
C PRO A 235 -6.11 -8.85 -14.18
N ILE A 236 -4.77 -8.77 -14.18
CA ILE A 236 -3.92 -9.00 -15.35
C ILE A 236 -3.47 -10.46 -15.39
#